data_AF-A0A1L3JC74-F1
#
_entry.id   AF-A0A1L3JC74-F1
#
_cell.length_a   1.000
_cell.length_b   1.000
_cell.length_c   1.000
_cell.angle_alpha   90.00
_cell.angle_beta   90.00
_cell.angle_gamma   90.00
#
_symmetry.space_group_name_H-M   'P 1'
#
loop_
_entity.id
_entity.type
_entity.pdbx_description
1 polymer ?
#
loop_
_entity_poly.entity_id
_entity_poly.type
_entity_poly.pdbx_seq_one_letter_code
_entity_poly.pdbx_strand_id
1 'polypeptide(L)'
;MDPDKVALISQIAPVIAIVGVAGMAGWVITTWMRIKNGYPLDGAWGQAVYPKNNKDEMGRLEQLAQENTQIKAELSKVKERLANMERIVVDGNHSLSEEIEALRNLDVKSKDKVDV
;
A
#
# COMPACT_ATOMS: atom_id res chain seq x y z
N MET A 1 5.13 -64.04 18.52
CA MET A 1 6.16 -63.40 17.68
C MET A 1 7.29 -64.40 17.55
N ASP A 2 7.68 -64.75 16.32
CA ASP A 2 8.78 -65.70 16.12
C ASP A 2 10.06 -65.13 16.76
N PRO A 3 10.82 -65.92 17.54
CA PRO A 3 12.02 -65.44 18.25
C PRO A 3 13.06 -64.83 17.29
N ASP A 4 13.13 -65.34 16.06
CA ASP A 4 14.01 -64.84 15.00
C ASP A 4 13.66 -63.41 14.55
N LYS A 5 12.38 -63.04 14.58
CA LYS A 5 11.93 -61.68 14.22
C LYS A 5 12.30 -60.67 15.30
N VAL A 6 12.26 -61.08 16.57
CA VAL A 6 12.63 -60.22 17.71
C VAL A 6 14.15 -59.98 17.74
N ALA A 7 14.94 -61.02 17.44
CA ALA A 7 16.39 -60.90 17.31
C ALA A 7 16.78 -59.94 16.17
N LEU A 8 16.14 -60.08 15.00
CA LEU A 8 16.37 -59.20 13.86
C LEU A 8 16.05 -57.73 14.18
N ILE A 9 14.91 -57.47 14.84
CA ILE A 9 14.51 -56.13 15.27
C ILE A 9 15.53 -55.54 16.26
N SER A 10 16.00 -56.33 17.23
CA SER A 10 16.97 -55.87 18.23
C SER A 10 18.33 -55.49 17.61
N GLN A 11 18.73 -56.17 16.53
CA GLN A 11 20.00 -55.93 15.85
C GLN A 11 19.98 -54.66 14.98
N ILE A 12 18.83 -54.32 14.39
CA ILE A 12 18.67 -53.13 13.53
C ILE A 12 18.13 -51.91 14.29
N ALA A 13 17.52 -52.10 15.47
CA ALA A 13 17.00 -51.04 16.33
C ALA A 13 17.98 -49.87 16.58
N PRO A 14 19.27 -50.09 16.93
CA PRO A 14 20.19 -48.98 17.17
C PRO A 14 20.48 -48.16 15.89
N VAL A 15 20.54 -48.81 14.73
CA VAL A 15 20.74 -48.12 13.44
C VAL A 15 19.53 -47.24 13.11
N ILE A 16 18.32 -47.76 13.31
CA ILE A 16 17.08 -47.01 13.10
C ILE A 16 17.01 -45.80 14.03
N ALA A 17 17.40 -45.96 15.30
CA ALA A 17 17.42 -44.87 16.26
C ALA A 17 18.39 -43.75 15.85
N ILE A 18 19.61 -44.10 15.42
CA ILE A 18 20.61 -43.12 14.96
C ILE A 18 20.12 -42.37 13.73
N VAL A 19 19.57 -43.08 12.74
CA VAL A 19 19.03 -42.47 11.52
C VAL A 19 17.84 -41.56 11.83
N GLY A 20 16.96 -41.97 12.75
CA GLY A 20 15.82 -41.16 13.19
C GLY A 20 16.26 -39.86 13.86
N VAL A 21 17.24 -39.92 14.77
CA VAL A 21 17.78 -38.72 15.43
C VAL A 21 18.53 -37.82 14.45
N ALA A 22 19.33 -38.39 13.55
CA ALA A 22 20.04 -37.63 12.52
C ALA A 22 19.06 -36.94 11.55
N GLY A 23 17.97 -37.59 11.18
CA GLY A 23 16.90 -37.00 10.36
C GLY A 23 16.21 -35.83 11.05
N MET A 24 15.87 -35.97 12.33
CA MET A 24 15.28 -34.88 13.13
C MET A 24 16.25 -33.70 13.29
N ALA A 25 17.52 -33.98 13.60
CA ALA A 25 18.54 -32.94 13.71
C ALA A 25 18.75 -32.21 12.37
N GLY A 26 18.78 -32.94 11.25
CA GLY A 26 18.84 -32.37 9.91
C GLY A 26 17.65 -31.44 9.62
N TRP A 27 16.43 -31.86 9.94
CA TRP A 27 15.24 -31.02 9.75
C TRP A 27 15.27 -29.75 10.61
N VAL A 28 15.67 -29.84 11.88
CA VAL A 28 15.82 -28.67 12.76
C VAL A 28 16.88 -27.71 12.23
N ILE A 29 18.03 -28.22 11.77
CA ILE A 29 19.11 -27.39 11.20
C ILE A 29 18.63 -26.68 9.93
N THR A 30 17.92 -27.37 9.02
CA THR A 30 17.38 -26.75 7.81
C THR A 30 16.34 -25.67 8.13
N THR A 31 15.48 -25.91 9.12
CA THR A 31 14.48 -24.94 9.59
C THR A 31 15.16 -23.73 10.22
N TRP A 32 16.18 -23.95 11.06
CA TRP A 32 16.98 -22.89 11.67
C TRP A 32 17.71 -22.04 10.62
N MET A 33 18.28 -22.68 9.59
CA MET A 33 18.95 -21.99 8.49
C MET A 33 17.98 -21.18 7.63
N ARG A 34 16.77 -21.70 7.36
CA ARG A 34 15.69 -20.97 6.66
C ARG A 34 15.26 -19.73 7.43
N ILE A 35 15.07 -19.86 8.75
CA ILE A 35 14.74 -18.74 9.64
C ILE A 35 15.84 -17.68 9.62
N LYS A 36 17.11 -18.10 9.77
CA LYS A 36 18.25 -17.17 9.81
C LYS A 36 18.49 -16.46 8.48
N ASN A 37 18.27 -17.13 7.35
CA ASN A 37 18.44 -16.56 6.01
C ASN A 37 17.20 -15.83 5.49
N GLY A 38 16.13 -15.71 6.30
CA GLY A 38 14.94 -14.93 5.94
C GLY A 38 14.09 -15.53 4.83
N TYR A 39 14.19 -16.84 4.59
CA TYR A 39 13.25 -17.52 3.71
C TYR A 39 11.86 -17.57 4.38
N PRO A 40 10.78 -17.28 3.63
CA PRO A 40 9.44 -17.33 4.20
C PRO A 40 9.19 -18.74 4.73
N LEU A 41 8.82 -18.84 6.01
CA LEU A 41 8.22 -20.06 6.52
C LEU A 41 6.81 -20.08 5.97
N ASP A 42 6.53 -21.00 5.05
CA ASP A 42 5.19 -21.24 4.54
C ASP A 42 4.29 -21.58 5.74
N GLY A 43 3.40 -20.67 6.11
CA GLY A 43 2.25 -21.00 6.94
C GLY A 43 1.43 -22.09 6.25
N ALA A 44 0.65 -22.84 7.01
CA ALA A 44 -0.11 -23.99 6.50
C ALA A 44 -0.94 -23.70 5.22
N TRP A 45 -1.27 -22.44 4.94
CA TRP A 45 -2.01 -21.95 3.76
C TRP A 45 -1.23 -20.92 2.90
N GLY A 46 0.07 -21.11 2.67
CA GLY A 46 0.83 -20.34 1.67
C GLY A 46 1.03 -18.85 2.00
N GLN A 47 0.88 -18.47 3.28
CA GLN A 47 1.19 -17.13 3.74
C GLN A 47 2.64 -17.09 4.20
N ALA A 48 3.46 -16.28 3.54
CA ALA A 48 4.84 -16.02 3.92
C ALA A 48 4.87 -15.37 5.31
N VAL A 49 5.16 -16.16 6.35
CA VAL A 49 5.39 -15.63 7.70
C VAL A 49 6.83 -15.15 7.76
N TYR A 50 7.04 -13.87 7.46
CA TYR A 50 8.31 -13.21 7.76
C TYR A 50 8.48 -13.11 9.28
N PRO A 51 9.62 -13.52 9.86
CA PRO A 51 9.93 -13.18 11.24
C PRO A 51 10.05 -11.66 11.34
N LYS A 52 9.00 -11.02 11.86
CA LYS A 52 8.85 -9.57 11.97
C LYS A 52 9.92 -9.01 12.91
N ASN A 53 10.98 -8.45 12.34
CA ASN A 53 11.85 -7.53 13.06
C ASN A 53 11.10 -6.20 13.20
N ASN A 54 10.24 -6.10 14.22
CA ASN A 54 9.33 -4.97 14.50
C ASN A 54 9.98 -3.57 14.56
N LYS A 55 11.31 -3.45 14.63
CA LYS A 55 11.99 -2.15 14.77
C LYS A 55 12.10 -1.38 13.45
N ASP A 56 12.35 -2.08 12.33
CA ASP A 56 12.52 -1.43 11.03
C ASP A 56 11.18 -1.14 10.34
N GLU A 57 10.16 -1.98 10.58
CA GLU A 57 8.80 -1.77 10.05
C GLU A 57 8.06 -0.64 10.77
N MET A 58 8.25 -0.43 12.07
CA MET A 58 7.66 0.71 12.78
C MET A 58 8.18 2.05 12.25
N GLY A 59 9.49 2.16 11.95
CA GLY A 59 10.06 3.35 11.34
C GLY A 59 9.51 3.61 9.93
N ARG A 60 9.32 2.56 9.12
CA ARG A 60 8.71 2.67 7.78
C ARG A 60 7.23 3.04 7.85
N LEU A 61 6.49 2.52 8.83
CA LEU A 61 5.09 2.89 9.06
C LEU A 61 4.97 4.37 9.44
N GLU A 62 5.88 4.88 10.25
CA GLU A 62 5.91 6.30 10.60
C GLU A 62 6.27 7.18 9.40
N GLN A 63 7.27 6.79 8.60
CA GLN A 63 7.64 7.49 7.36
C GLN A 63 6.47 7.50 6.35
N LEU A 64 5.83 6.35 6.12
CA LEU A 64 4.67 6.24 5.23
C LEU A 64 3.46 7.03 5.75
N ALA A 65 3.26 7.09 7.07
CA ALA A 65 2.23 7.93 7.66
C ALA A 65 2.53 9.42 7.43
N GLN A 66 3.79 9.84 7.56
CA GLN A 66 4.22 11.20 7.24
C GLN A 66 4.02 11.52 5.74
N GLU A 67 4.41 10.62 4.83
CA GLU A 67 4.17 10.77 3.39
C GLU A 67 2.68 10.94 3.06
N ASN A 68 1.81 10.15 3.68
CA ASN A 68 0.36 10.28 3.51
C ASN A 68 -0.18 11.64 3.99
N THR A 69 0.36 12.18 5.09
CA THR A 69 -0.03 13.53 5.56
C THR A 69 0.46 14.63 4.61
N GLN A 70 1.65 14.47 4.05
CA GLN A 70 2.21 15.42 3.08
C GLN A 70 1.41 15.43 1.77
N ILE A 71 1.10 14.27 1.21
CA ILE A 71 0.29 14.15 -0.01
C ILE A 71 -1.09 14.81 0.20
N LYS A 72 -1.71 14.63 1.36
CA LYS A 72 -2.99 15.28 1.68
C LYS A 72 -2.85 16.81 1.74
N ALA A 73 -1.76 17.33 2.27
CA ALA A 73 -1.49 18.76 2.29
C ALA A 73 -1.26 19.33 0.88
N GLU A 74 -0.49 18.62 0.04
CA GLU A 74 -0.29 18.99 -1.37
C GLU A 74 -1.61 18.99 -2.14
N LEU A 75 -2.42 17.95 -1.97
CA LEU A 75 -3.73 17.86 -2.59
C LEU A 75 -4.68 18.96 -2.11
N SER A 76 -4.58 19.39 -0.85
CA SER A 76 -5.32 20.54 -0.33
C SER A 76 -4.93 21.85 -1.04
N LYS A 77 -3.64 22.09 -1.26
CA LYS A 77 -3.16 23.28 -2.00
C LYS A 77 -3.66 23.28 -3.44
N VAL A 78 -3.65 22.12 -4.10
CA VAL A 78 -4.19 21.98 -5.46
C VAL A 78 -5.68 22.28 -5.49
N LYS A 79 -6.46 21.77 -4.52
CA LYS A 79 -7.89 22.06 -4.40
C LYS A 79 -8.18 23.55 -4.21
N GLU A 80 -7.45 24.23 -3.33
CA GLU A 80 -7.62 25.67 -3.11
C GLU A 80 -7.35 26.48 -4.38
N ARG A 81 -6.29 26.11 -5.12
CA ARG A 81 -6.00 26.75 -6.41
C ARG A 81 -7.08 26.48 -7.45
N LEU A 82 -7.60 25.26 -7.51
CA LEU A 82 -8.71 24.92 -8.42
C LEU A 82 -9.98 25.71 -8.08
N ALA A 83 -10.31 25.85 -6.80
CA ALA A 83 -11.44 26.68 -6.36
C ALA A 83 -11.25 28.16 -6.73
N ASN A 84 -10.03 28.68 -6.59
CA ASN A 84 -9.73 30.04 -7.03
C ASN A 84 -9.83 30.19 -8.56
N MET A 85 -9.36 29.20 -9.32
CA MET A 85 -9.51 29.18 -10.78
C MET A 85 -10.97 29.10 -11.21
N GLU A 86 -11.77 28.26 -10.56
CA GLU A 86 -13.22 28.17 -10.77
C GLU A 86 -13.88 29.54 -10.53
N ARG A 87 -13.55 30.18 -9.40
CA ARG A 87 -14.06 31.52 -9.10
C ARG A 87 -13.71 32.54 -10.18
N ILE A 88 -12.45 32.60 -10.62
CA ILE A 88 -12.02 33.56 -11.65
C ILE A 88 -12.77 33.33 -12.97
N VAL A 89 -12.91 32.06 -13.38
CA VAL A 89 -13.58 31.71 -14.63
C VAL A 89 -15.07 32.01 -14.57
N VAL A 90 -15.72 31.78 -13.44
CA VAL A 90 -17.15 32.04 -13.26
C VAL A 90 -17.43 33.53 -13.09
N ASP A 91 -16.77 34.19 -12.14
CA ASP A 91 -16.98 35.62 -11.84
C ASP A 91 -16.65 36.50 -13.06
N GLY A 92 -15.56 36.19 -13.78
CA GLY A 92 -15.15 36.93 -14.98
C GLY A 92 -16.12 36.78 -16.18
N ASN A 93 -16.79 35.63 -16.32
CA ASN A 93 -17.78 35.44 -17.38
C ASN A 93 -19.07 36.24 -17.11
N HIS A 94 -19.49 36.30 -15.84
CA HIS A 94 -20.66 37.09 -15.44
C HIS A 94 -20.42 38.59 -15.66
N SER A 95 -19.27 39.12 -15.22
CA SER A 95 -18.96 40.54 -15.40
C SER A 95 -18.90 40.96 -16.88
N LEU A 96 -18.32 40.12 -17.74
CA LEU A 96 -18.28 40.39 -19.19
C LEU A 96 -19.68 40.39 -19.81
N SER A 97 -20.53 39.45 -19.41
CA SER A 97 -21.90 39.36 -19.91
C SER A 97 -22.72 40.60 -19.51
N GLU A 98 -22.53 41.08 -18.27
CA GLU A 98 -23.15 42.32 -17.77
C GLU A 98 -22.63 43.56 -18.52
N GLU A 99 -21.32 43.66 -18.78
CA GLU A 99 -20.76 44.76 -19.59
C GLU A 99 -21.31 44.76 -21.03
N ILE A 100 -21.46 43.58 -21.65
CA ILE A 100 -22.02 43.45 -23.00
C ILE A 100 -23.49 43.92 -23.03
N GLU A 101 -24.30 43.50 -22.05
CA GLU A 101 -25.69 43.95 -21.89
C GLU A 101 -25.77 45.49 -21.72
N ALA A 102 -24.89 46.06 -20.89
CA ALA A 102 -24.82 47.49 -20.66
C ALA A 102 -24.48 48.26 -21.95
N LEU A 103 -23.48 47.80 -22.72
CA LEU A 103 -23.10 48.40 -24.00
C LEU A 103 -24.24 48.30 -25.03
N ARG A 104 -24.93 47.16 -25.10
CA ARG A 104 -26.08 46.96 -26.00
C ARG A 104 -27.23 47.92 -25.67
N ASN A 105 -27.52 48.14 -24.39
CA ASN A 105 -28.56 49.07 -23.96
C ASN A 105 -28.21 50.54 -24.27
N LEU A 106 -26.92 50.91 -24.19
CA LEU A 106 -26.44 52.23 -24.59
C LEU A 106 -26.57 52.47 -26.09
N ASP A 107 -26.28 51.46 -26.91
CA ASP A 107 -26.44 51.53 -28.38
C ASP A 107 -27.91 51.72 -28.79
N VAL A 108 -28.83 50.93 -28.20
CA VAL A 108 -30.28 51.08 -28.42
C VAL A 108 -30.74 52.50 -28.06
N LYS A 109 -30.33 53.00 -26.88
CA LYS A 109 -30.67 54.35 -26.43
C LYS A 109 -30.08 55.46 -27.30
N SER A 110 -28.92 55.22 -27.91
CA SER A 110 -28.31 56.13 -28.89
C SER A 110 -29.15 56.20 -30.16
N LYS A 111 -29.62 55.04 -30.65
CA LYS A 111 -30.42 54.92 -31.87
C LYS A 111 -31.78 55.62 -31.77
N ASP A 112 -32.50 55.42 -30.67
CA ASP A 112 -33.77 56.11 -30.39
C ASP A 112 -33.64 57.64 -30.33
N LYS A 113 -32.44 58.16 -30.03
CA LYS A 113 -32.17 59.59 -29.92
C LYS A 113 -31.88 60.28 -31.26
N VAL A 114 -31.60 59.49 -32.30
CA VAL A 114 -31.30 59.97 -33.66
C VAL A 114 -32.55 59.97 -34.55
N ASP A 115 -33.54 59.12 -34.23
CA ASP A 115 -34.81 59.01 -34.96
C ASP A 115 -35.90 60.00 -34.49
N VAL A 116 -35.53 61.05 -33.73
CA VAL A 116 -36.39 62.18 -33.29
C VAL A 116 -35.81 63.50 -33.79
#